data_AF-J9EWM0-F1
#
_entry.id   AF-J9EWM0-F1
#
_cell.length_a   1.000
_cell.length_b   1.000
_cell.length_c   1.000
_cell.angle_alpha   90.00
_cell.angle_beta   90.00
_cell.angle_gamma   90.00
#
_symmetry.space_group_name_H-M   'P 1'
#
loop_
_entity.id
_entity.type
_entity.pdbx_description
1 polymer ?
#
loop_
_entity_poly.entity_id
_entity_poly.type
_entity_poly.pdbx_seq_one_letter_code
_entity_poly.pdbx_strand_id
1 'polypeptide(L)'
;MPRSWAPLVEFIVRTYFDMPIAMQLTAYNGPLILIRRTQDEMIITTEGTNEERLATNRANNLLKSILRARHPSLINDDDAEVAVDVWLAATPLERMSLTKDCPKTSTMGNVENLTKQNRNILIHCLCSKYLVDFDSSHNTPLDPSLFKIPSSF
;
A
#
# COMPACT_ATOMS: atom_id res chain seq x y z
N MET A 1 -0.17 13.12 32.95
CA MET A 1 1.07 13.92 32.78
C MET A 1 0.80 15.36 33.21
N PRO A 2 1.75 16.08 33.84
CA PRO A 2 1.55 17.48 34.22
C PRO A 2 1.26 18.36 33.00
N ARG A 3 0.23 19.22 33.07
CA ARG A 3 -0.16 20.11 31.95
C ARG A 3 0.96 21.08 31.53
N SER A 4 1.84 21.45 32.47
CA SER A 4 2.98 22.33 32.22
C SER A 4 4.00 21.76 31.24
N TRP A 5 4.03 20.45 31.03
CA TRP A 5 4.98 19.79 30.13
C TRP A 5 4.42 19.56 28.72
N ALA A 6 3.13 19.86 28.50
CA ALA A 6 2.49 19.64 27.20
C ALA A 6 3.23 20.34 26.03
N PRO A 7 3.69 21.61 26.15
CA PRO A 7 4.41 22.26 25.05
C PRO A 7 5.75 21.59 24.71
N LEU A 8 6.48 21.12 25.74
CA LEU A 8 7.75 20.44 25.56
C LEU A 8 7.55 19.08 24.89
N VAL A 9 6.54 18.32 25.32
CA VAL A 9 6.21 17.02 24.74
C VAL A 9 5.76 17.16 23.30
N GLU A 10 4.89 18.14 22.99
CA GLU A 10 4.45 18.42 21.63
C GLU A 10 5.63 18.78 20.72
N PHE A 11 6.54 19.64 21.20
CA PHE A 11 7.78 19.97 20.49
C PHE A 11 8.63 18.72 20.22
N ILE A 12 8.91 17.91 21.25
CA ILE A 12 9.74 16.71 21.11
C ILE A 12 9.11 15.72 20.11
N VAL A 13 7.80 15.47 20.22
CA VAL A 13 7.10 14.53 19.33
C VAL A 13 7.17 15.04 17.89
N ARG A 14 6.85 16.32 17.64
CA ARG A 14 6.89 16.89 16.29
C ARG A 14 8.27 16.93 15.68
N THR A 15 9.31 17.18 16.50
CA THR A 15 10.67 17.37 16.00
C THR A 15 11.43 16.04 15.84
N TYR A 16 11.21 15.09 16.74
CA TYR A 16 12.04 13.88 16.82
C TYR A 16 11.29 12.57 16.59
N PHE A 17 9.95 12.57 16.62
CA PHE A 17 9.15 11.36 16.39
C PHE A 17 8.47 11.34 15.02
N ASP A 18 8.80 12.29 14.14
CA ASP A 18 8.40 12.17 12.73
C ASP A 18 9.20 11.05 12.07
N MET A 19 8.50 10.03 11.58
CA MET A 19 9.10 8.89 10.92
C MET A 19 8.67 8.88 9.46
N PRO A 20 9.53 9.25 8.50
CA PRO A 20 9.19 9.34 7.09
C PRO A 20 9.17 7.93 6.45
N ILE A 21 8.22 7.10 6.86
CA ILE A 21 8.09 5.69 6.44
C ILE A 21 8.12 5.57 4.91
N ALA A 22 7.42 6.45 4.19
CA ALA A 22 7.39 6.42 2.74
C ALA A 22 8.78 6.57 2.11
N MET A 23 9.64 7.45 2.64
CA MET A 23 11.01 7.63 2.13
C MET A 23 11.90 6.43 2.40
N GLN A 24 11.80 5.85 3.60
CA GLN A 24 12.57 4.65 3.95
C GLN A 24 12.16 3.46 3.09
N LEU A 25 10.86 3.34 2.84
CA LEU A 25 10.25 2.28 2.04
C LEU A 25 10.65 2.34 0.56
N THR A 26 10.68 3.54 -0.02
CA THR A 26 11.10 3.74 -1.42
C THR A 26 12.61 3.60 -1.61
N ALA A 27 13.42 3.86 -0.58
CA ALA A 27 14.87 3.63 -0.61
C ALA A 27 15.25 2.13 -0.49
N TYR A 28 14.35 1.29 0.02
CA TYR A 28 14.61 -0.14 0.16
C TYR A 28 14.35 -0.89 -1.16
N ASN A 29 15.40 -1.48 -1.73
CA ASN A 29 15.35 -2.18 -3.03
C ASN A 29 14.97 -3.67 -2.94
N GLY A 30 14.87 -4.24 -1.74
CA GLY A 30 14.62 -5.66 -1.55
C GLY A 30 13.15 -6.09 -1.72
N PRO A 31 12.87 -7.39 -1.48
CA PRO A 31 11.51 -7.92 -1.42
C PRO A 31 10.70 -7.23 -0.33
N LEU A 32 9.50 -6.79 -0.67
CA LEU A 32 8.63 -6.02 0.20
C LEU A 32 7.18 -6.45 0.02
N ILE A 33 6.46 -6.55 1.14
CA ILE A 33 5.01 -6.70 1.17
C ILE A 33 4.45 -5.80 2.28
N LEU A 34 3.41 -5.05 1.97
CA LEU A 34 2.62 -4.28 2.91
C LEU A 34 1.46 -5.16 3.40
N ILE A 35 1.27 -5.17 4.72
CA ILE A 35 0.12 -5.82 5.33
C ILE A 35 -0.81 -4.71 5.79
N ARG A 36 -1.95 -4.54 5.11
CA ARG A 36 -2.96 -3.55 5.43
C ARG A 36 -3.98 -4.16 6.37
N ARG A 37 -3.95 -3.73 7.64
CA ARG A 37 -4.99 -4.07 8.60
C ARG A 37 -6.25 -3.28 8.29
N THR A 38 -7.36 -3.96 8.03
CA THR A 38 -8.60 -3.31 7.55
C THR A 38 -9.45 -2.72 8.69
N GLN A 39 -9.19 -3.09 9.95
CA GLN A 39 -9.93 -2.61 11.13
C GLN A 39 -9.05 -1.84 12.13
N ASP A 40 -7.87 -1.37 11.69
CA ASP A 40 -6.90 -0.72 12.56
C ASP A 40 -7.13 0.81 12.61
N GLU A 41 -7.66 1.26 13.74
CA GLU A 41 -7.98 2.64 14.07
C GLU A 41 -6.75 3.56 14.23
N MET A 42 -5.54 3.01 14.35
CA MET A 42 -4.31 3.80 14.44
C MET A 42 -3.82 4.26 13.06
N ILE A 43 -4.12 3.49 12.02
CA ILE A 43 -3.71 3.78 10.63
C ILE A 43 -4.87 4.27 9.75
N ILE A 44 -6.11 4.07 10.18
CA ILE A 44 -7.31 4.66 9.58
C ILE A 44 -7.54 6.03 10.21
N THR A 45 -7.80 7.06 9.40
CA THR A 45 -7.84 8.45 9.90
C THR A 45 -9.23 9.06 9.97
N THR A 46 -10.26 8.32 9.57
CA THR A 46 -11.65 8.78 9.60
C THR A 46 -12.55 7.68 10.14
N GLU A 47 -13.53 8.06 10.94
CA GLU A 47 -14.66 7.21 11.31
C GLU A 47 -15.73 7.26 10.22
N GLY A 48 -16.57 6.22 10.11
CA GLY A 48 -17.61 6.16 9.08
C GLY A 48 -18.00 4.73 8.72
N THR A 49 -18.50 4.55 7.50
CA THR A 49 -18.74 3.20 6.97
C THR A 49 -17.42 2.44 6.79
N ASN A 50 -17.50 1.13 6.61
CA ASN A 50 -16.28 0.32 6.40
C ASN A 50 -15.50 0.75 5.16
N GLU A 51 -16.20 1.18 4.10
CA GLU A 51 -15.61 1.68 2.87
C GLU A 51 -14.88 3.01 3.09
N GLU A 52 -15.51 3.95 3.80
CA GLU A 52 -14.93 5.26 4.14
C GLU A 52 -13.69 5.11 5.01
N ARG A 53 -13.78 4.24 6.03
CA ARG A 53 -12.65 3.89 6.92
C ARG A 53 -11.50 3.28 6.13
N LEU A 54 -11.77 2.32 5.25
CA LEU A 54 -10.74 1.64 4.47
C LEU A 54 -10.05 2.56 3.46
N ALA A 55 -10.79 3.51 2.88
CA ALA A 55 -10.27 4.50 1.94
C ALA A 55 -9.19 5.39 2.59
N THR A 56 -9.30 5.69 3.89
CA THR A 56 -8.36 6.55 4.62
C THR A 56 -7.22 5.80 5.32
N ASN A 57 -7.14 4.48 5.11
CA ASN A 57 -6.03 3.68 5.63
C ASN A 57 -4.68 4.17 5.05
N ARG A 58 -3.74 4.53 5.93
CA ARG A 58 -2.43 5.10 5.54
C ARG A 58 -1.60 4.17 4.65
N ALA A 59 -1.80 2.86 4.71
CA ALA A 59 -1.12 1.90 3.83
C ALA A 59 -1.44 2.12 2.33
N ASN A 60 -2.61 2.68 2.01
CA ASN A 60 -3.01 3.02 0.63
C ASN A 60 -2.00 3.99 0.00
N ASN A 61 -1.57 5.01 0.75
CA ASN A 61 -0.58 5.98 0.30
C ASN A 61 0.83 5.39 0.21
N LEU A 62 1.16 4.45 1.09
CA LEU A 62 2.44 3.73 1.02
C LEU A 62 2.51 2.85 -0.23
N LEU A 63 1.42 2.17 -0.60
CA LEU A 63 1.35 1.38 -1.83
C LEU A 63 1.60 2.27 -3.06
N LYS A 64 0.89 3.38 -3.18
CA LYS A 64 1.07 4.36 -4.27
C LYS A 64 2.52 4.85 -4.34
N SER A 65 3.12 5.17 -3.19
CA SER A 65 4.52 5.62 -3.11
C SER A 65 5.51 4.56 -3.60
N ILE A 66 5.31 3.28 -3.24
CA ILE A 66 6.14 2.16 -3.74
C ILE A 66 5.98 2.02 -5.26
N LEU A 67 4.74 2.04 -5.76
CA LEU A 67 4.47 1.83 -7.18
C LEU A 67 5.08 2.94 -8.03
N ARG A 68 4.98 4.21 -7.61
CA ARG A 68 5.67 5.34 -8.27
C ARG A 68 7.18 5.18 -8.28
N ALA A 69 7.76 4.78 -7.15
CA ALA A 69 9.22 4.66 -7.03
C ALA A 69 9.79 3.48 -7.84
N ARG A 70 9.09 2.33 -7.83
CA ARG A 70 9.58 1.09 -8.46
C ARG A 70 9.13 0.92 -9.91
N HIS A 71 8.03 1.55 -10.32
CA HIS A 71 7.43 1.44 -11.65
C HIS A 71 7.05 2.82 -12.24
N PRO A 72 8.00 3.78 -12.32
CA PRO A 72 7.69 5.17 -12.68
C PRO A 72 7.12 5.33 -14.10
N SER A 73 7.51 4.48 -15.04
CA SER A 73 6.96 4.48 -16.41
C SER A 73 5.52 3.99 -16.48
N LEU A 74 5.07 3.21 -15.49
CA LEU A 74 3.71 2.67 -15.42
C LEU A 74 2.77 3.58 -14.62
N ILE A 75 3.28 4.24 -13.59
CA ILE A 75 2.55 5.16 -12.71
C ILE A 75 3.01 6.60 -13.00
N ASN A 76 2.68 7.07 -14.20
CA ASN A 76 3.11 8.37 -14.73
C ASN A 76 1.98 9.38 -14.90
N ASP A 77 0.73 9.00 -14.66
CA ASP A 77 -0.45 9.87 -14.80
C ASP A 77 -1.52 9.56 -13.74
N ASP A 78 -2.50 10.44 -13.65
CA ASP A 78 -3.63 10.31 -12.72
C ASP A 78 -4.52 9.08 -13.04
N ASP A 79 -4.58 8.67 -14.31
CA ASP A 79 -5.32 7.48 -14.75
C ASP A 79 -4.79 6.19 -14.09
N ALA A 80 -3.46 6.07 -13.95
CA ALA A 80 -2.84 4.95 -13.23
C ALA A 80 -3.14 4.99 -11.73
N GLU A 81 -3.11 6.18 -11.12
CA GLU A 81 -3.47 6.34 -9.70
C GLU A 81 -4.92 5.96 -9.44
N VAL A 82 -5.84 6.33 -10.35
CA VAL A 82 -7.24 5.90 -10.30
C VAL A 82 -7.35 4.38 -10.41
N ALA A 83 -6.55 3.72 -11.25
CA ALA A 83 -6.53 2.25 -11.31
C ALA A 83 -6.08 1.61 -9.99
N VAL A 84 -5.09 2.20 -9.30
CA VAL A 84 -4.69 1.77 -7.96
C VAL A 84 -5.84 1.95 -6.96
N ASP A 85 -6.54 3.09 -7.00
CA ASP A 85 -7.67 3.37 -6.12
C ASP A 85 -8.86 2.43 -6.34
N VAL A 86 -9.19 2.14 -7.59
CA VAL A 86 -10.20 1.14 -7.96
C VAL A 86 -9.86 -0.22 -7.34
N TRP A 87 -8.61 -0.66 -7.45
CA TRP A 87 -8.17 -1.92 -6.83
C TRP A 87 -8.21 -1.87 -5.31
N LEU A 88 -7.81 -0.74 -4.69
CA LEU A 88 -7.82 -0.57 -3.23
C LEU A 88 -9.23 -0.62 -2.63
N ALA A 89 -10.22 -0.11 -3.36
CA ALA A 89 -11.64 -0.14 -3.00
C ALA A 89 -12.33 -1.49 -3.31
N ALA A 90 -11.79 -2.27 -4.25
CA ALA A 90 -12.37 -3.55 -4.67
C ALA A 90 -12.32 -4.61 -3.56
N THR A 91 -13.38 -5.42 -3.49
CA THR A 91 -13.49 -6.59 -2.62
C THR A 91 -12.51 -7.71 -3.04
N PRO A 92 -12.23 -8.69 -2.16
CA PRO A 92 -11.34 -9.81 -2.51
C PRO A 92 -11.75 -10.57 -3.79
N LEU A 93 -13.07 -10.77 -4.00
CA LEU A 93 -13.60 -11.45 -5.19
C LEU A 93 -13.41 -10.60 -6.46
N GLU A 94 -13.65 -9.30 -6.37
CA GLU A 94 -13.42 -8.37 -7.49
C GLU A 94 -11.94 -8.30 -7.83
N ARG A 95 -11.05 -8.23 -6.84
CA ARG A 95 -9.59 -8.24 -7.06
C ARG A 95 -9.10 -9.47 -7.78
N MET A 96 -9.67 -10.65 -7.46
CA MET A 96 -9.37 -11.88 -8.18
C MET A 96 -9.74 -11.78 -9.66
N SER A 97 -10.87 -11.15 -9.96
CA SER A 97 -11.32 -10.90 -11.33
C SER A 97 -10.43 -9.88 -12.04
N LEU A 98 -10.06 -8.79 -11.36
CA LEU A 98 -9.18 -7.72 -11.87
C LEU A 98 -7.75 -8.19 -12.17
N THR A 99 -7.30 -9.29 -11.54
CA THR A 99 -5.93 -9.83 -11.69
C THR A 99 -5.87 -11.17 -12.42
N LYS A 100 -6.99 -11.63 -12.98
CA LYS A 100 -7.09 -12.93 -13.67
C LYS A 100 -6.08 -13.08 -14.82
N ASP A 101 -5.90 -12.02 -15.60
CA ASP A 101 -5.07 -12.02 -16.81
C ASP A 101 -3.65 -11.49 -16.55
N CYS A 102 -3.15 -11.70 -15.34
CA CYS A 102 -1.84 -11.19 -14.95
C CYS A 102 -0.71 -11.77 -15.83
N PRO A 103 0.12 -10.95 -16.48
CA PRO A 103 1.22 -11.45 -17.28
C PRO A 103 2.24 -12.17 -16.40
N LYS A 104 2.49 -13.45 -16.70
CA LYS A 104 3.52 -14.27 -16.04
C LYS A 104 4.90 -13.77 -16.47
N THR A 105 5.45 -12.81 -15.72
CA THR A 105 6.90 -12.56 -15.60
C THR A 105 7.70 -12.64 -16.91
N SER A 106 7.58 -11.65 -17.81
CA SER A 106 8.74 -11.23 -18.65
C SER A 106 8.48 -9.99 -19.52
N THR A 107 7.25 -9.56 -19.74
CA THR A 107 6.95 -8.46 -20.68
C THR A 107 6.84 -7.10 -19.99
N MET A 108 7.85 -6.70 -19.21
CA MET A 108 8.00 -5.28 -18.82
C MET A 108 8.73 -4.45 -19.89
N GLY A 109 9.06 -5.06 -21.04
CA GLY A 109 9.91 -4.46 -22.06
C GLY A 109 9.31 -3.29 -22.84
N ASN A 110 7.99 -3.09 -22.85
CA ASN A 110 7.35 -2.00 -23.62
C ASN A 110 6.09 -1.45 -22.91
N VAL A 111 6.27 -0.79 -21.76
CA VAL A 111 5.16 -0.13 -21.03
C VAL A 111 4.49 0.96 -21.88
N GLU A 112 5.24 1.62 -22.75
CA GLU A 112 4.77 2.74 -23.58
C GLU A 112 3.77 2.33 -24.68
N ASN A 113 3.77 1.06 -25.10
CA ASN A 113 2.89 0.53 -26.15
C ASN A 113 1.71 -0.28 -25.58
N LEU A 114 1.49 -0.22 -24.27
CA LEU A 114 0.43 -0.98 -23.63
C LEU A 114 -0.92 -0.28 -23.82
N THR A 115 -1.96 -1.05 -24.16
CA THR A 115 -3.33 -0.53 -24.12
C THR A 115 -3.70 -0.16 -22.68
N LYS A 116 -4.61 0.81 -22.50
CA LYS A 116 -5.09 1.25 -21.17
C LYS A 116 -5.58 0.07 -20.30
N GLN A 117 -6.29 -0.88 -20.91
CA GLN A 117 -6.77 -2.08 -20.22
C GLN A 117 -5.63 -2.96 -19.72
N ASN A 118 -4.64 -3.26 -20.57
CA ASN A 118 -3.49 -4.08 -20.19
C ASN A 118 -2.62 -3.39 -19.14
N ARG A 119 -2.51 -2.05 -19.20
CA ARG A 119 -1.86 -1.24 -18.18
C ARG A 119 -2.55 -1.35 -16.84
N ASN A 120 -3.87 -1.24 -16.79
CA ASN A 120 -4.62 -1.38 -15.54
C ASN A 120 -4.49 -2.79 -14.95
N ILE A 121 -4.56 -3.84 -15.77
CA ILE A 121 -4.34 -5.22 -15.32
C ILE A 121 -2.95 -5.36 -14.68
N LEU A 122 -1.91 -4.82 -15.31
CA LEU A 122 -0.55 -4.85 -14.76
C LEU A 122 -0.45 -4.08 -13.44
N ILE A 123 -1.09 -2.91 -13.34
CA ILE A 123 -1.15 -2.15 -12.09
C ILE A 123 -1.82 -2.97 -10.99
N HIS A 124 -2.98 -3.56 -11.26
CA HIS A 124 -3.70 -4.41 -10.30
C HIS A 124 -2.86 -5.62 -9.84
N CYS A 125 -2.11 -6.24 -10.74
CA CYS A 125 -1.16 -7.29 -10.39
C CYS A 125 -0.07 -6.82 -9.43
N LEU A 126 0.49 -5.64 -9.69
CA LEU A 126 1.51 -5.05 -8.82
C LEU A 126 0.92 -4.68 -7.46
N CYS A 127 -0.32 -4.17 -7.40
CA CYS A 127 -1.03 -3.96 -6.15
C CYS A 127 -1.13 -5.27 -5.35
N SER A 128 -1.60 -6.36 -5.96
CA SER A 128 -1.66 -7.69 -5.32
C SER A 128 -0.29 -8.25 -4.93
N LYS A 129 0.78 -7.83 -5.62
CA LYS A 129 2.16 -8.23 -5.28
C LYS A 129 2.66 -7.52 -4.03
N TYR A 130 2.38 -6.23 -3.89
CA TYR A 130 2.94 -5.38 -2.85
C TYR A 130 2.03 -5.20 -1.63
N LEU A 131 0.74 -5.51 -1.70
CA LEU A 131 -0.19 -5.31 -0.59
C LEU A 131 -1.10 -6.52 -0.39
N VAL A 132 -1.24 -6.93 0.86
CA VAL A 132 -2.18 -7.94 1.32
C VAL A 132 -3.06 -7.35 2.42
N ASP A 133 -4.34 -7.67 2.39
CA ASP A 133 -5.27 -7.29 3.46
C ASP A 133 -5.24 -8.32 4.58
N PHE A 134 -5.33 -7.84 5.82
CA PHE A 134 -5.45 -8.66 7.00
C PHE A 134 -6.58 -8.13 7.88
N ASP A 135 -7.67 -8.89 7.98
CA ASP A 135 -8.88 -8.47 8.68
C ASP A 135 -8.70 -8.53 10.20
N SER A 136 -8.19 -7.43 10.76
CA SER A 136 -7.84 -7.32 12.18
C SER A 136 -7.69 -5.86 12.62
N SER A 137 -7.77 -5.65 13.94
CA SER A 137 -7.42 -4.40 14.60
C SER A 137 -5.93 -4.37 14.98
N HIS A 138 -5.45 -3.26 15.55
CA HIS A 138 -4.03 -3.06 15.90
C HIS A 138 -3.48 -4.03 16.97
N ASN A 139 -4.33 -4.70 17.76
CA ASN A 139 -3.90 -5.58 18.86
C ASN A 139 -3.87 -7.08 18.50
N THR A 140 -4.24 -7.45 17.27
CA THR A 140 -4.22 -8.84 16.83
C THR A 140 -2.82 -9.20 16.31
N PRO A 141 -2.21 -10.32 16.75
CA PRO A 141 -0.95 -10.79 16.16
C PRO A 141 -1.09 -11.07 14.66
N LEU A 142 -0.04 -10.78 13.88
CA LEU A 142 0.00 -11.15 12.46
C LEU A 142 0.20 -12.65 12.30
N ASP A 143 -0.49 -13.25 11.33
CA ASP A 143 -0.29 -14.65 10.96
C ASP A 143 1.12 -14.85 10.37
N PRO A 144 1.93 -15.79 10.89
CA PRO A 144 3.26 -16.10 10.36
C PRO A 144 3.28 -16.43 8.86
N SER A 145 2.19 -16.98 8.31
CA SER A 145 2.07 -17.31 6.89
C SER A 145 2.09 -16.09 5.96
N LEU A 146 1.80 -14.89 6.47
CA LEU A 146 1.88 -13.64 5.69
C LEU A 146 3.33 -13.22 5.43
N PHE A 147 4.28 -13.70 6.24
CA PHE A 147 5.68 -13.33 6.11
C PHE A 147 6.38 -14.21 5.09
N LYS A 148 6.78 -13.61 3.97
CA LYS A 148 7.61 -14.27 2.96
C LYS A 148 9.07 -14.09 3.35
N ILE A 149 9.67 -15.14 3.91
CA ILE A 149 11.10 -15.16 4.22
C ILE A 149 11.86 -15.20 2.89
N PRO A 150 12.77 -14.25 2.60
CA PRO A 150 13.64 -14.33 1.44
C PRO A 150 14.45 -15.63 1.55
N SER A 151 14.30 -16.56 0.60
CA SER A 151 15.18 -17.71 0.53
C SER A 151 16.60 -17.22 0.30
N SER A 152 17.54 -17.66 1.13
CA SER A 152 18.97 -17.38 0.96
C SER A 152 19.38 -17.76 -0.47
N PHE A 153 19.98 -16.80 -1.19
CA PHE A 153 20.57 -17.01 -2.51
C PHE A 153 21.73 -17.99 -2.44
#